data_AF-A0A530ZPQ3-F1
#
_entry.id   AF-A0A530ZPQ3-F1
#
_cell.length_a   1.000
_cell.length_b   1.000
_cell.length_c   1.000
_cell.angle_alpha   90.00
_cell.angle_beta   90.00
_cell.angle_gamma   90.00
#
_symmetry.space_group_name_H-M   'P 1'
#
loop_
_entity.id
_entity.type
_entity.pdbx_description
1 polymer ?
#
loop_
_entity_poly.entity_id
_entity_poly.type
_entity_poly.pdbx_seq_one_letter_code
_entity_poly.pdbx_strand_id
1 'polypeptide(L)'
;MAGSNIIDLNPEVLAAADESKAWPFEEARKIVERYKGTDFPETVLFETGYGPSGLPHIGTFGEVARTSMVRHAFRVLTRDTVKTKILCFSDDMDGMRKIPDSVPDRAALEPHLHKPLSSVPNPFGGDYASFADHNNAMLCRFLDTFGFDYEFASATEYYKAGRFDDVLLRAAERFDKIMDVMLPTLGEERQATYSPFLPISPKSGRVLYVPMKHVDAKAGTI
;
A
#
# COMPACT_ATOMS: atom_id res chain seq x y z
N MET A 1 -0.86 -2.38 -25.35
CA MET A 1 -1.12 -1.01 -25.81
C MET A 1 -1.76 -0.28 -24.65
N ALA A 2 -1.05 0.62 -23.98
CA ALA A 2 -1.64 1.45 -22.94
C ALA A 2 -2.68 2.36 -23.60
N GLY A 3 -3.94 2.28 -23.18
CA GLY A 3 -4.97 3.21 -23.62
C GLY A 3 -4.51 4.63 -23.32
N SER A 4 -4.70 5.56 -24.26
CA SER A 4 -4.21 6.92 -24.06
C SER A 4 -4.85 7.51 -22.80
N ASN A 5 -4.04 7.91 -21.82
CA ASN A 5 -4.45 8.58 -20.57
C ASN A 5 -5.05 9.99 -20.78
N ILE A 6 -5.51 10.28 -22.00
CA ILE A 6 -6.11 11.55 -22.41
C ILE A 6 -7.53 11.60 -21.86
N ILE A 7 -7.81 12.64 -21.08
CA ILE A 7 -9.14 12.91 -20.56
C ILE A 7 -9.86 13.83 -21.54
N ASP A 8 -11.12 13.52 -21.85
CA ASP A 8 -11.98 14.45 -22.57
C ASP A 8 -12.40 15.58 -21.63
N LEU A 9 -11.96 16.80 -21.93
CA LEU A 9 -12.26 18.02 -21.17
C LEU A 9 -13.17 18.96 -21.96
N ASN A 10 -14.01 18.41 -22.85
CA ASN A 10 -14.98 19.24 -23.56
C ASN A 10 -15.93 19.96 -22.57
N PRO A 11 -16.52 21.10 -22.96
CA PRO A 11 -17.36 21.89 -22.07
C PRO A 11 -18.57 21.14 -21.49
N GLU A 12 -19.13 20.18 -22.23
CA GLU A 12 -20.27 19.37 -21.76
C GLU A 12 -19.85 18.41 -20.64
N VAL A 13 -18.69 17.76 -20.77
CA VAL A 13 -18.11 16.88 -19.76
C VAL A 13 -17.76 17.66 -18.49
N LEU A 14 -17.19 18.86 -18.65
CA LEU A 14 -16.86 19.73 -17.51
C LEU A 14 -18.11 20.18 -16.76
N ALA A 15 -19.14 20.63 -17.48
CA ALA A 15 -20.42 21.02 -16.86
C ALA A 15 -21.08 19.84 -16.13
N ALA A 16 -21.08 18.65 -16.74
CA ALA A 16 -21.61 17.44 -16.11
C ALA A 16 -20.80 17.04 -14.86
N ALA A 17 -19.48 17.19 -14.88
CA ALA A 17 -18.60 16.89 -13.76
C ALA A 17 -18.85 17.80 -12.55
N ASP A 18 -19.06 19.10 -12.78
CA ASP A 18 -19.31 20.08 -11.72
C ASP A 18 -20.58 19.75 -10.93
N GLU A 19 -21.63 19.27 -11.60
CA GLU A 19 -22.92 18.93 -10.99
C GLU A 19 -23.04 17.44 -10.59
N SER A 20 -22.10 16.59 -11.01
CA SER A 20 -22.18 15.15 -10.82
C SER A 20 -22.23 14.76 -9.34
N LYS A 21 -23.25 13.98 -8.97
CA LYS A 21 -23.40 13.34 -7.65
C LYS A 21 -22.81 11.93 -7.60
N ALA A 22 -22.05 11.52 -8.61
CA ALA A 22 -21.34 10.25 -8.55
C ALA A 22 -20.27 10.31 -7.46
N TRP A 23 -20.20 9.27 -6.63
CA TRP A 23 -19.27 9.21 -5.50
C TRP A 23 -17.80 9.55 -5.83
N PRO A 24 -17.23 9.24 -7.02
CA PRO A 24 -15.84 9.62 -7.31
C PRO A 24 -15.64 11.15 -7.36
N PHE A 25 -16.64 11.89 -7.86
CA PHE A 25 -16.60 13.35 -7.91
C PHE A 25 -16.79 13.98 -6.52
N GLU A 26 -17.57 13.34 -5.65
CA GLU A 26 -17.68 13.77 -4.25
C GLU A 26 -16.36 13.62 -3.50
N GLU A 27 -15.68 12.48 -3.64
CA GLU A 27 -14.35 12.28 -3.02
C GLU A 27 -13.30 13.20 -3.65
N ALA A 28 -13.30 13.37 -4.97
CA ALA A 28 -12.38 14.27 -5.66
C ALA A 28 -12.56 15.73 -5.23
N ARG A 29 -13.80 16.20 -5.00
CA ARG A 29 -14.06 17.55 -4.47
C ARG A 29 -13.48 17.76 -3.08
N LYS A 30 -13.49 16.74 -2.20
CA LYS A 30 -12.84 16.83 -0.89
C LYS A 30 -11.33 17.04 -1.02
N ILE A 31 -10.70 16.41 -2.02
CA ILE A 31 -9.29 16.61 -2.33
C ILE A 31 -9.06 18.05 -2.81
N VAL A 32 -9.84 18.56 -3.76
CA VAL A 32 -9.72 19.94 -4.25
C VAL A 32 -9.92 20.96 -3.11
N GLU A 33 -10.94 20.77 -2.27
CA GLU A 33 -11.21 21.66 -1.14
C GLU A 33 -10.06 21.67 -0.12
N ARG A 34 -9.37 20.55 0.10
CA ARG A 34 -8.19 20.48 0.98
C ARG A 34 -7.05 21.41 0.54
N TYR A 35 -6.96 21.71 -0.76
CA TYR A 35 -5.95 22.61 -1.32
C TYR A 35 -6.47 24.02 -1.58
N LYS A 36 -7.72 24.34 -1.21
CA LYS A 36 -8.30 25.66 -1.45
C LYS A 36 -7.53 26.74 -0.71
N GLY A 37 -7.07 27.75 -1.46
CA GLY A 37 -6.24 28.83 -0.92
C GLY A 37 -4.75 28.49 -0.80
N THR A 38 -4.32 27.34 -1.32
CA THR A 38 -2.91 26.92 -1.43
C THR A 38 -2.62 26.37 -2.82
N ASP A 39 -1.36 26.35 -3.23
CA ASP A 39 -0.98 25.68 -4.47
C ASP A 39 -1.02 24.15 -4.31
N PHE A 40 -1.37 23.46 -5.38
CA PHE A 40 -1.21 22.01 -5.43
C PHE A 40 0.28 21.64 -5.39
N PRO A 41 0.64 20.47 -4.82
CA PRO A 41 1.99 19.93 -4.99
C PRO A 41 2.28 19.65 -6.47
N GLU A 42 3.55 19.49 -6.83
CA GLU A 42 3.93 19.15 -8.21
C GLU A 42 3.17 17.92 -8.72
N THR A 43 2.96 16.92 -7.85
CA THR A 43 2.17 15.73 -8.14
C THR A 43 1.29 15.37 -6.96
N VAL A 44 -0.02 15.22 -7.19
CA VAL A 44 -0.94 14.64 -6.21
C VAL A 44 -0.87 13.11 -6.32
N LEU A 45 -0.43 12.48 -5.23
CA LEU A 45 -0.29 11.04 -5.11
C LEU A 45 -1.62 10.40 -4.68
N PHE A 46 -2.06 9.42 -5.46
CA PHE A 46 -3.08 8.46 -5.08
C PHE A 46 -2.38 7.14 -4.77
N GLU A 47 -2.86 6.39 -3.79
CA GLU A 47 -2.18 5.18 -3.33
C GLU A 47 -3.20 4.05 -3.11
N THR A 48 -2.76 2.83 -3.41
CA THR A 48 -3.48 1.58 -3.14
C THR A 48 -2.52 0.58 -2.52
N GLY A 49 -3.03 -0.33 -1.69
CA GLY A 49 -2.25 -1.37 -1.04
C GLY A 49 -2.54 -2.77 -1.60
N TYR A 50 -1.53 -3.64 -1.50
CA TYR A 50 -1.69 -5.07 -1.76
C TYR A 50 -0.80 -5.87 -0.82
N GLY A 51 -1.40 -6.76 -0.04
CA GLY A 51 -0.65 -7.78 0.70
C GLY A 51 -0.45 -9.01 -0.17
N PRO A 52 0.77 -9.31 -0.67
CA PRO A 52 1.03 -10.42 -1.61
C PRO A 52 1.09 -11.78 -0.92
N SER A 53 0.22 -11.99 0.07
CA SER A 53 0.05 -13.23 0.84
C SER A 53 -0.82 -14.27 0.12
N GLY A 54 -1.39 -13.90 -1.03
CA GLY A 54 -2.15 -14.77 -1.93
C GLY A 54 -2.25 -14.12 -3.31
N LEU A 55 -2.95 -14.78 -4.23
CA LEU A 55 -3.16 -14.25 -5.58
C LEU A 55 -4.10 -13.02 -5.57
N PRO A 56 -3.92 -12.07 -6.50
CA PRO A 56 -4.81 -10.92 -6.63
C PRO A 56 -6.23 -11.40 -6.98
N HIS A 57 -7.23 -10.79 -6.36
CA HIS A 57 -8.63 -11.12 -6.58
C HIS A 57 -9.44 -9.87 -6.96
N ILE A 58 -10.74 -10.04 -7.21
CA ILE A 58 -11.63 -8.94 -7.61
C ILE A 58 -11.66 -7.78 -6.60
N GLY A 59 -11.46 -8.06 -5.31
CA GLY A 59 -11.26 -7.03 -4.28
C GLY A 59 -10.03 -6.13 -4.54
N THR A 60 -8.87 -6.72 -4.86
CA THR A 60 -7.64 -5.99 -5.23
C THR A 60 -7.85 -5.15 -6.49
N PHE A 61 -8.52 -5.71 -7.50
CA PHE A 61 -8.96 -4.94 -8.68
C PHE A 61 -9.81 -3.74 -8.27
N GLY A 62 -10.82 -3.97 -7.42
CA GLY A 62 -11.74 -2.96 -6.97
C GLY A 62 -11.05 -1.79 -6.26
N GLU A 63 -9.98 -2.05 -5.51
CA GLU A 63 -9.20 -1.00 -4.85
C GLU A 63 -8.50 -0.08 -5.87
N VAL A 64 -7.82 -0.65 -6.87
CA VAL A 64 -7.17 0.11 -7.95
C VAL A 64 -8.20 0.80 -8.83
N ALA A 65 -9.31 0.13 -9.15
CA ALA A 65 -10.39 0.68 -9.96
C ALA A 65 -11.05 1.89 -9.29
N ARG A 66 -11.43 1.78 -8.00
CA ARG A 66 -12.03 2.89 -7.25
C ARG A 66 -11.09 4.08 -7.16
N THR A 67 -9.81 3.83 -6.86
CA THR A 67 -8.80 4.89 -6.78
C THR A 67 -8.59 5.57 -8.13
N SER A 68 -8.60 4.80 -9.22
CA SER A 68 -8.52 5.32 -10.59
C SER A 68 -9.74 6.18 -10.96
N MET A 69 -10.95 5.80 -10.52
CA MET A 69 -12.16 6.61 -10.72
C MET A 69 -12.07 7.96 -9.99
N VAL A 70 -11.60 7.97 -8.74
CA VAL A 70 -11.40 9.22 -7.97
C VAL A 70 -10.31 10.08 -8.59
N ARG A 71 -9.18 9.48 -9.00
CA ARG A 71 -8.11 10.20 -9.71
C ARG A 71 -8.62 10.82 -11.01
N HIS A 72 -9.40 10.08 -11.80
CA HIS A 72 -10.00 10.59 -13.02
C HIS A 72 -10.92 11.78 -12.73
N ALA A 73 -11.84 11.65 -11.78
CA ALA A 73 -12.72 12.76 -11.38
C ALA A 73 -11.93 13.99 -10.89
N PHE A 74 -10.86 13.79 -10.12
CA PHE A 74 -9.97 14.85 -9.68
C PHE A 74 -9.28 15.55 -10.86
N ARG A 75 -8.75 14.79 -11.82
CA ARG A 75 -8.17 15.36 -13.04
C ARG A 75 -9.19 16.17 -13.83
N VAL A 76 -10.43 15.69 -13.99
CA VAL A 76 -11.50 16.45 -14.66
C VAL A 76 -11.78 17.78 -13.94
N LEU A 77 -11.99 17.74 -12.62
CA LEU A 77 -12.27 18.94 -11.80
C LEU A 77 -11.13 19.97 -11.81
N THR A 78 -9.89 19.49 -11.97
CA THR A 78 -8.68 20.34 -12.06
C THR A 78 -8.29 20.66 -13.51
N ARG A 79 -9.14 20.31 -14.49
CA ARG A 79 -8.90 20.49 -15.93
C ARG A 79 -7.57 19.87 -16.39
N ASP A 80 -7.18 18.79 -15.73
CA ASP A 80 -5.96 18.02 -15.95
C ASP A 80 -4.66 18.86 -15.86
N THR A 81 -4.70 19.97 -15.13
CA THR A 81 -3.54 20.86 -14.95
C THR A 81 -2.61 20.43 -13.81
N VAL A 82 -3.09 19.57 -12.91
CA VAL A 82 -2.35 19.04 -11.77
C VAL A 82 -1.83 17.64 -12.11
N LYS A 83 -0.52 17.42 -12.04
CA LYS A 83 0.03 16.07 -12.28
C LYS A 83 -0.47 15.11 -11.20
N THR A 84 -0.77 13.88 -11.59
CA THR A 84 -1.24 12.85 -10.67
C THR A 84 -0.63 11.51 -11.01
N LYS A 85 -0.43 10.67 -10.00
CA LYS A 85 -0.03 9.27 -10.18
C LYS A 85 -0.71 8.35 -9.17
N ILE A 86 -0.87 7.09 -9.53
CA ILE A 86 -1.30 6.03 -8.60
C ILE A 86 -0.07 5.21 -8.24
N LEU A 87 0.22 5.07 -6.95
CA LEU A 87 1.19 4.11 -6.44
C LEU A 87 0.46 2.86 -5.97
N CYS A 88 0.74 1.73 -6.59
CA CYS A 88 0.30 0.43 -6.11
C CYS A 88 1.40 -0.17 -5.22
N PHE A 89 1.23 -0.03 -3.92
CA PHE A 89 2.20 -0.40 -2.91
C PHE A 89 1.97 -1.83 -2.44
N SER A 90 2.98 -2.67 -2.56
CA SER A 90 2.96 -4.06 -2.11
C SER A 90 3.60 -4.18 -0.73
N ASP A 91 2.83 -4.63 0.25
CA ASP A 91 3.28 -4.93 1.61
C ASP A 91 4.06 -6.26 1.68
N ASP A 92 4.97 -6.49 0.72
CA ASP A 92 5.72 -7.75 0.57
C ASP A 92 6.73 -8.02 1.69
N MET A 93 6.99 -7.04 2.57
CA MET A 93 7.80 -7.23 3.77
C MET A 93 6.99 -7.81 4.94
N ASP A 94 5.66 -7.86 4.84
CA ASP A 94 4.80 -8.45 5.87
C ASP A 94 5.16 -9.91 6.15
N GLY A 95 5.03 -10.32 7.40
CA GLY A 95 5.29 -11.69 7.80
C GLY A 95 4.23 -12.64 7.25
N MET A 96 4.62 -13.80 6.72
CA MET A 96 3.73 -14.88 6.30
C MET A 96 2.96 -15.45 7.50
N ARG A 97 1.78 -14.90 7.80
CA ARG A 97 0.97 -15.28 8.99
C ARG A 97 0.24 -16.60 8.83
N LYS A 98 -0.13 -16.95 7.61
CA LYS A 98 -0.87 -18.17 7.25
C LYS A 98 -0.38 -18.67 5.91
N ILE A 99 -0.53 -19.97 5.69
CA ILE A 99 -0.26 -20.62 4.41
C ILE A 99 -1.59 -20.76 3.65
N PRO A 100 -1.75 -20.15 2.46
CA PRO A 100 -2.97 -20.30 1.67
C PRO A 100 -3.20 -21.75 1.26
N ASP A 101 -4.46 -22.19 1.22
CA ASP A 101 -4.81 -23.55 0.77
C ASP A 101 -4.54 -23.78 -0.73
N SER A 102 -4.39 -22.69 -1.49
CA SER A 102 -4.14 -22.72 -2.93
C SER A 102 -2.68 -22.99 -3.32
N VAL A 103 -1.75 -23.06 -2.35
CA VAL A 103 -0.34 -23.37 -2.64
C VAL A 103 -0.18 -24.87 -2.92
N PRO A 104 0.72 -25.27 -3.83
CA PRO A 104 0.89 -26.67 -4.21
C PRO A 104 1.49 -27.53 -3.08
N ASP A 105 2.38 -26.98 -2.27
CA ASP A 105 2.98 -27.67 -1.11
C ASP A 105 2.95 -26.77 0.12
N ARG A 106 2.02 -27.07 1.03
CA ARG A 106 1.88 -26.33 2.29
C ARG A 106 3.01 -26.66 3.26
N ALA A 107 3.45 -27.91 3.32
CA ALA A 107 4.46 -28.38 4.26
C ALA A 107 5.83 -27.73 3.98
N ALA A 108 6.16 -27.53 2.69
CA ALA A 108 7.36 -26.81 2.28
C ALA A 108 7.42 -25.36 2.81
N LEU A 109 6.27 -24.73 3.07
CA LEU A 109 6.20 -23.34 3.53
C LEU A 109 6.08 -23.19 5.06
N GLU A 110 5.79 -24.25 5.80
CA GLU A 110 5.69 -24.21 7.28
C GLU A 110 6.94 -23.64 7.97
N PRO A 111 8.18 -23.97 7.56
CA PRO A 111 9.38 -23.38 8.14
C PRO A 111 9.52 -21.86 7.91
N HIS A 112 8.77 -21.32 6.96
CA HIS A 112 8.82 -19.92 6.54
C HIS A 112 7.73 -19.05 7.17
N LEU A 113 6.87 -19.61 8.03
CA LEU A 113 5.91 -18.83 8.80
C LEU A 113 6.58 -17.68 9.55
N HIS A 114 5.92 -16.53 9.50
CA HIS A 114 6.32 -15.23 10.01
C HIS A 114 7.56 -14.60 9.36
N LYS A 115 8.20 -15.22 8.36
CA LYS A 115 9.22 -14.53 7.55
C LYS A 115 8.56 -13.53 6.60
N PRO A 116 9.23 -12.44 6.21
CA PRO A 116 8.75 -11.54 5.16
C PRO A 116 8.34 -12.32 3.90
N LEU A 117 7.20 -11.99 3.28
CA LEU A 117 6.71 -12.67 2.07
C LEU A 117 7.74 -12.62 0.92
N SER A 118 8.51 -11.53 0.83
CA SER A 118 9.63 -11.34 -0.10
C SER A 118 10.85 -12.23 0.17
N SER A 119 10.88 -12.94 1.31
CA SER A 119 11.92 -13.89 1.69
C SER A 119 11.42 -15.34 1.75
N VAL A 120 10.13 -15.58 1.48
CA VAL A 120 9.56 -16.93 1.41
C VAL A 120 9.81 -17.50 0.00
N PRO A 121 10.29 -18.75 -0.15
CA PRO A 121 10.46 -19.37 -1.46
C PRO A 121 9.16 -19.42 -2.26
N ASN A 122 9.26 -19.25 -3.58
CA ASN A 122 8.12 -19.37 -4.48
C ASN A 122 7.66 -20.84 -4.61
N PRO A 123 6.43 -21.19 -4.20
CA PRO A 123 5.91 -22.56 -4.33
C PRO A 123 5.26 -22.82 -5.69
N PHE A 124 4.94 -21.79 -6.48
CA PHE A 124 4.04 -21.88 -7.65
C PHE A 124 4.74 -22.32 -8.94
N GLY A 125 6.04 -22.59 -8.89
CA GLY A 125 6.88 -22.72 -10.08
C GLY A 125 7.09 -21.39 -10.81
N GLY A 126 7.75 -21.44 -11.97
CA GLY A 126 8.22 -20.25 -12.67
C GLY A 126 9.45 -19.62 -12.02
N ASP A 127 10.11 -18.72 -12.76
CA ASP A 127 11.39 -18.12 -12.37
C ASP A 127 11.19 -16.82 -11.57
N TYR A 128 10.44 -16.92 -10.46
CA TYR A 128 10.25 -15.82 -9.50
C TYR A 128 11.08 -16.07 -8.25
N ALA A 129 11.75 -15.04 -7.74
CA ALA A 129 12.69 -15.17 -6.64
C ALA A 129 12.02 -15.52 -5.29
N SER A 130 10.78 -15.08 -5.07
CA SER A 130 10.04 -15.32 -3.83
C SER A 130 8.52 -15.50 -4.05
N PHE A 131 7.84 -15.92 -2.99
CA PHE A 131 6.38 -15.99 -2.90
C PHE A 131 5.74 -14.64 -3.23
N ALA A 132 6.27 -13.54 -2.68
CA ALA A 132 5.77 -12.21 -2.98
C ALA A 132 6.04 -11.82 -4.43
N ASP A 133 7.23 -12.12 -4.99
CA ASP A 133 7.57 -11.77 -6.37
C ASP A 133 6.61 -12.41 -7.37
N HIS A 134 6.25 -13.68 -7.16
CA HIS A 134 5.22 -14.34 -7.96
C HIS A 134 3.89 -13.60 -7.87
N ASN A 135 3.39 -13.36 -6.67
CA ASN A 135 2.08 -12.73 -6.45
C ASN A 135 2.03 -11.27 -6.93
N ASN A 136 3.14 -10.54 -6.81
CA ASN A 136 3.32 -9.18 -7.33
C ASN A 136 3.31 -9.19 -8.86
N ALA A 137 4.02 -10.12 -9.50
CA ALA A 137 3.97 -10.25 -10.96
C ALA A 137 2.55 -10.61 -11.44
N MET A 138 1.81 -11.44 -10.70
CA MET A 138 0.41 -11.74 -11.02
C MET A 138 -0.48 -10.50 -10.89
N LEU A 139 -0.27 -9.67 -9.86
CA LEU A 139 -0.95 -8.40 -9.70
C LEU A 139 -0.66 -7.46 -10.88
N CYS A 140 0.61 -7.21 -11.18
CA CYS A 140 0.99 -6.29 -12.25
C CYS A 140 0.40 -6.73 -13.58
N ARG A 141 0.56 -8.02 -13.94
CA ARG A 141 -0.04 -8.56 -15.17
C ARG A 141 -1.55 -8.39 -15.20
N PHE A 142 -2.21 -8.63 -14.06
CA PHE A 142 -3.65 -8.45 -13.95
C PHE A 142 -4.03 -6.98 -14.19
N LEU A 143 -3.37 -6.02 -13.54
CA LEU A 143 -3.65 -4.59 -13.72
C LEU A 143 -3.34 -4.11 -15.15
N ASP A 144 -2.22 -4.53 -15.72
CA ASP A 144 -1.79 -4.19 -17.07
C ASP A 144 -2.79 -4.69 -18.13
N THR A 145 -3.40 -5.85 -17.89
CA THR A 145 -4.42 -6.42 -18.78
C THR A 145 -5.65 -5.51 -18.91
N PHE A 146 -5.99 -4.77 -17.86
CA PHE A 146 -7.10 -3.81 -17.87
C PHE A 146 -6.65 -2.38 -18.18
N GLY A 147 -5.36 -2.17 -18.45
CA GLY A 147 -4.81 -0.87 -18.87
C GLY A 147 -4.79 0.17 -17.74
N PHE A 148 -4.63 -0.24 -16.48
CA PHE A 148 -4.44 0.71 -15.39
C PHE A 148 -3.15 1.51 -15.55
N ASP A 149 -3.19 2.78 -15.16
CA ASP A 149 -2.05 3.70 -15.09
C ASP A 149 -1.56 3.83 -13.65
N TYR A 150 -0.50 3.08 -13.30
CA TYR A 150 0.03 2.99 -11.95
C TYR A 150 1.56 2.79 -11.95
N GLU A 151 2.19 3.14 -10.83
CA GLU A 151 3.56 2.78 -10.48
C GLU A 151 3.53 1.68 -9.41
N PHE A 152 4.22 0.58 -9.63
CA PHE A 152 4.37 -0.46 -8.60
C PHE A 152 5.50 -0.13 -7.62
N ALA A 153 5.30 -0.38 -6.33
CA ALA A 153 6.33 -0.27 -5.32
C ALA A 153 6.34 -1.47 -4.37
N SER A 154 7.53 -1.94 -4.03
CA SER A 154 7.76 -2.97 -3.02
C SER A 154 8.09 -2.32 -1.67
N ALA A 155 7.38 -2.72 -0.61
CA ALA A 155 7.73 -2.34 0.75
C ALA A 155 9.16 -2.78 1.09
N THR A 156 9.53 -4.01 0.74
CA THR A 156 10.86 -4.57 0.99
C THR A 156 11.95 -3.69 0.42
N GLU A 157 11.80 -3.25 -0.83
CA GLU A 157 12.78 -2.37 -1.47
C GLU A 157 12.79 -0.97 -0.84
N TYR A 158 11.64 -0.42 -0.47
CA TYR A 158 11.56 0.89 0.19
C TYR A 158 12.24 0.88 1.56
N TYR A 159 12.00 -0.16 2.37
CA TYR A 159 12.66 -0.35 3.66
C TYR A 159 14.17 -0.56 3.50
N LYS A 160 14.60 -1.44 2.58
CA LYS A 160 16.04 -1.71 2.36
C LYS A 160 16.80 -0.49 1.84
N ALA A 161 16.15 0.34 1.04
CA ALA A 161 16.74 1.58 0.51
C ALA A 161 16.71 2.75 1.53
N GLY A 162 16.19 2.54 2.74
CA GLY A 162 16.12 3.57 3.78
C GLY A 162 15.09 4.67 3.50
N ARG A 163 14.14 4.47 2.57
CA ARG A 163 13.16 5.50 2.17
C ARG A 163 12.21 5.88 3.28
N PHE A 164 12.05 5.02 4.28
CA PHE A 164 11.20 5.25 5.43
C PHE A 164 11.98 5.67 6.68
N ASP A 165 13.32 5.74 6.65
CA ASP A 165 14.14 5.95 7.85
C ASP A 165 13.76 7.22 8.61
N ASP A 166 13.61 8.35 7.92
CA ASP A 166 13.20 9.63 8.53
C ASP A 166 11.83 9.53 9.24
N VAL A 167 10.90 8.78 8.65
CA VAL A 167 9.55 8.59 9.21
C VAL A 167 9.57 7.57 10.34
N LEU A 168 10.40 6.53 10.26
CA LEU A 168 10.59 5.54 11.33
C LEU A 168 11.24 6.18 12.57
N LEU A 169 12.24 7.03 12.38
CA LEU A 169 12.84 7.82 13.45
C LEU A 169 11.79 8.74 14.09
N ARG A 170 11.00 9.44 13.28
CA ARG A 170 9.90 10.26 13.79
C ARG A 170 8.84 9.43 14.53
N ALA A 171 8.52 8.23 14.06
CA ALA A 171 7.62 7.33 14.75
C ALA A 171 8.20 6.91 16.11
N ALA A 172 9.51 6.70 16.21
CA ALA A 172 10.19 6.42 17.47
C ALA A 172 10.14 7.65 18.41
N GLU A 173 10.36 8.86 17.90
CA GLU A 173 10.23 10.11 18.68
C GLU A 173 8.80 10.34 19.20
N ARG A 174 7.81 9.79 18.49
CA ARG A 174 6.38 9.96 18.78
C ARG A 174 5.75 8.68 19.30
N PHE A 175 6.55 7.69 19.72
CA PHE A 175 6.07 6.37 20.09
C PHE A 175 4.91 6.43 21.10
N ASP A 176 5.10 7.12 22.23
CA ASP A 176 4.06 7.23 23.27
C ASP A 176 2.78 7.89 22.73
N LYS A 177 2.90 8.93 21.91
CA LYS A 177 1.74 9.59 21.30
C LYS A 177 1.00 8.68 20.32
N ILE A 178 1.73 7.84 19.58
CA ILE A 178 1.12 6.83 18.71
C ILE A 178 0.39 5.80 19.57
N MET A 179 1.00 5.33 20.65
CA MET A 179 0.37 4.39 21.58
C MET A 179 -0.89 4.98 22.23
N ASP A 180 -0.87 6.24 22.67
CA ASP A 180 -2.02 6.94 23.26
C ASP A 180 -3.22 7.02 22.31
N VAL A 181 -2.96 7.16 21.00
CA VAL A 181 -4.02 7.17 19.97
C VAL A 181 -4.50 5.74 19.68
N MET A 182 -3.59 4.77 19.63
CA MET A 182 -3.90 3.41 19.18
C MET A 182 -4.54 2.55 20.27
N LEU A 183 -4.00 2.56 21.49
CA LEU A 183 -4.46 1.66 22.57
C LEU A 183 -5.97 1.76 22.85
N PRO A 184 -6.60 2.96 22.91
CA PRO A 184 -8.05 3.06 23.14
C PRO A 184 -8.92 2.42 22.06
N THR A 185 -8.37 2.21 20.85
CA THR A 185 -9.08 1.58 19.72
C THR A 185 -9.00 0.04 19.75
N LEU A 186 -8.20 -0.53 20.65
CA LEU A 186 -7.90 -1.96 20.72
C LEU A 186 -8.57 -2.60 21.94
N GLY A 187 -8.98 -3.87 21.80
CA GLY A 187 -9.40 -4.69 22.94
C GLY A 187 -8.22 -5.05 23.86
N GLU A 188 -8.51 -5.45 25.09
CA GLU A 188 -7.53 -5.66 26.18
C GLU A 188 -6.35 -6.56 25.78
N GLU A 189 -6.60 -7.69 25.10
CA GLU A 189 -5.54 -8.61 24.66
C GLU A 189 -4.56 -7.97 23.66
N ARG A 190 -5.08 -7.11 22.78
CA ARG A 190 -4.26 -6.39 21.79
C ARG A 190 -3.54 -5.22 22.43
N GLN A 191 -4.12 -4.54 23.41
CA GLN A 191 -3.43 -3.48 24.14
C GLN A 191 -2.15 -4.00 24.81
N ALA A 192 -2.18 -5.21 25.37
CA ALA A 192 -1.01 -5.83 26.01
C ALA A 192 0.12 -6.21 25.03
N THR A 193 -0.18 -6.32 23.73
CA THR A 193 0.75 -6.86 22.72
C THR A 193 1.02 -5.92 21.55
N TYR A 194 0.34 -4.77 21.49
CA TYR A 194 0.43 -3.85 20.38
C TYR A 194 1.80 -3.15 20.34
N SER A 195 2.30 -3.02 19.12
CA SER A 195 3.46 -2.21 18.80
C SER A 195 3.25 -1.60 17.41
N PRO A 196 3.56 -0.31 17.21
CA PRO A 196 3.63 0.30 15.88
C PRO A 196 4.85 -0.18 15.08
N PHE A 197 5.83 -0.82 15.73
CA PHE A 197 6.99 -1.43 15.09
C PHE A 197 6.90 -2.95 15.08
N LEU A 198 7.19 -3.55 13.92
CA LEU A 198 7.24 -4.99 13.71
C LEU A 198 8.64 -5.40 13.23
N PRO A 199 9.65 -5.45 14.12
CA PRO A 199 11.03 -5.70 13.72
C PRO A 199 11.22 -7.11 13.15
N ILE A 200 12.16 -7.25 12.21
CA ILE A 200 12.63 -8.54 11.74
C ILE A 200 13.74 -9.02 12.67
N SER A 201 13.56 -10.18 13.29
CA SER A 201 14.57 -10.80 14.15
C SER A 201 15.83 -11.13 13.36
N PRO A 202 17.03 -10.62 13.74
CA PRO A 202 18.27 -10.96 13.06
C PRO A 202 18.67 -12.44 13.26
N LYS A 203 18.12 -13.12 14.29
CA LYS A 203 18.41 -14.53 14.58
C LYS A 203 17.56 -15.49 13.77
N SER A 204 16.27 -15.17 13.58
CA SER A 204 15.31 -16.09 12.96
C SER A 204 14.79 -15.63 11.59
N GLY A 205 15.03 -14.37 11.21
CA GLY A 205 14.48 -13.74 10.01
C GLY A 205 12.95 -13.57 10.04
N ARG A 206 12.33 -13.71 11.22
CA ARG A 206 10.87 -13.58 11.39
C ARG A 206 10.50 -12.16 11.79
N VAL A 207 9.40 -11.66 11.23
CA VAL A 207 8.70 -10.46 11.68
C VAL A 207 8.13 -10.75 13.08
N LEU A 208 8.45 -9.87 14.03
CA LEU A 208 8.06 -10.01 15.42
C LEU A 208 6.80 -9.20 15.72
N TYR A 209 5.79 -9.88 16.27
CA TYR A 209 4.52 -9.29 16.70
C TYR A 209 4.49 -9.24 18.23
N VAL A 210 5.36 -8.44 18.81
CA VAL A 210 5.59 -8.35 20.27
C VAL A 210 5.59 -6.89 20.73
N PRO A 211 5.25 -6.60 21.99
CA PRO A 211 5.38 -5.24 22.52
C PRO A 211 6.86 -4.82 22.56
N MET A 212 7.13 -3.54 22.33
CA MET A 212 8.48 -2.99 22.44
C MET A 212 8.92 -2.92 23.90
N LYS A 213 10.15 -3.35 24.17
CA LYS A 213 10.76 -3.26 25.51
C LYS A 213 11.44 -1.92 25.75
N HIS A 214 11.97 -1.32 24.69
CA HIS A 214 12.69 -0.07 24.72
C HIS A 214 12.56 0.60 23.35
N VAL A 215 12.47 1.93 23.30
CA VAL A 215 12.50 2.70 22.06
C VAL A 215 13.41 3.90 22.31
N ASP A 216 14.49 4.00 21.55
CA ASP A 216 15.41 5.15 21.58
C ASP A 216 15.41 5.82 20.21
N ALA A 217 14.65 6.91 20.13
CA ALA A 217 14.54 7.69 18.92
C ALA A 217 15.85 8.39 18.51
N LYS A 218 16.71 8.75 19.48
CA LYS A 218 18.00 9.42 19.19
C LYS A 218 19.00 8.44 18.59
N ALA A 219 19.02 7.21 19.10
CA ALA A 219 19.86 6.14 18.57
C ALA A 219 19.23 5.42 17.37
N GLY A 220 17.94 5.63 17.10
CA GLY A 220 17.19 4.92 16.06
C GLY A 220 17.02 3.43 16.34
N THR A 221 16.82 3.06 17.61
CA THR A 221 16.76 1.65 18.04
C THR A 221 15.47 1.32 18.78
N ILE A 222 15.05 0.05 18.70
CA ILE A 222 13.89 -0.56 19.34
C ILE A 222 14.22 -1.95 19.90
#